data_AF-A0A6A6I3T4-F1
#
_entry.id   AF-A0A6A6I3T4-F1
#
_cell.length_a   1.000
_cell.length_b   1.000
_cell.length_c   1.000
_cell.angle_alpha   90.00
_cell.angle_beta   90.00
_cell.angle_gamma   90.00
#
_symmetry.space_group_name_H-M   'P 1'
#
loop_
_entity.id
_entity.type
_entity.pdbx_description
1 polymer ?
#
loop_
_entity_poly.entity_id
_entity_poly.type
_entity_poly.pdbx_seq_one_letter_code
_entity_poly.pdbx_strand_id
1 'polypeptide(L)'
;MRIAASDGIRGRDNHQTKQVPPFKSLVHALQHASHPKLVELMEFIRYLNANRDTDTNAEKQDVLYEPEDMERWTAWRETLKTNDSWRSSPITALIDVYNKQQDLDPACSVIVFDKSVSFLDIVQIAFW
;
A
#
# COMPACT_ATOMS: atom_id res chain seq x y z
N MET A 1 -20.89 -67.41 11.42
CA MET A 1 -20.18 -67.10 10.16
C MET A 1 -21.09 -66.25 9.29
N ARG A 2 -20.87 -64.93 9.26
CA ARG A 2 -21.38 -64.00 8.25
C ARG A 2 -20.41 -62.82 8.21
N ILE A 3 -19.72 -62.71 7.09
CA ILE A 3 -18.84 -61.61 6.73
C ILE A 3 -19.73 -60.51 6.17
N ALA A 4 -19.55 -59.28 6.64
CA ALA A 4 -20.03 -58.08 5.96
C ALA A 4 -18.94 -57.01 6.07
N ALA A 5 -18.16 -56.89 4.99
CA ALA A 5 -17.45 -55.68 4.67
C ALA A 5 -18.43 -54.76 3.94
N SER A 6 -18.50 -53.49 4.33
CA SER A 6 -18.85 -52.43 3.39
C SER A 6 -18.20 -51.13 3.81
N ASP A 7 -17.41 -50.63 2.86
CA ASP A 7 -16.79 -49.34 2.72
C ASP A 7 -17.53 -48.17 3.39
N GLY A 8 -16.79 -47.43 4.22
CA GLY A 8 -17.14 -46.11 4.74
C GLY A 8 -16.05 -45.12 4.31
N ILE A 9 -16.38 -44.35 3.29
CA ILE A 9 -15.54 -43.42 2.51
C ILE A 9 -14.75 -42.43 3.40
N ARG A 10 -13.46 -42.29 3.09
CA ARG A 10 -12.54 -41.22 3.52
C ARG A 10 -13.17 -39.83 3.34
N GLY A 11 -13.57 -39.19 4.44
CA GLY A 11 -13.68 -37.72 4.52
C GLY A 11 -12.28 -37.13 4.69
N ARG A 12 -11.58 -36.87 3.59
CA ARG A 12 -10.34 -36.09 3.62
C ARG A 12 -10.75 -34.64 3.41
N ASP A 13 -10.87 -33.91 4.52
CA ASP A 13 -11.14 -32.46 4.51
C ASP A 13 -10.02 -31.75 3.75
N ASN A 14 -10.28 -31.43 2.49
CA ASN A 14 -9.46 -30.54 1.69
C ASN A 14 -9.66 -29.12 2.23
N HIS A 15 -9.03 -28.80 3.35
CA HIS A 15 -8.64 -27.42 3.63
C HIS A 15 -7.52 -27.06 2.65
N GLN A 16 -7.91 -26.75 1.41
CA GLN A 16 -7.11 -25.90 0.53
C GLN A 16 -7.02 -24.54 1.22
N THR A 17 -6.04 -24.38 2.10
CA THR A 17 -5.53 -23.07 2.47
C THR A 17 -5.16 -22.40 1.17
N LYS A 18 -5.96 -21.42 0.73
CA LYS A 18 -5.61 -20.54 -0.40
C LYS A 18 -4.23 -19.99 -0.10
N GLN A 19 -3.20 -20.58 -0.71
CA GLN A 19 -1.84 -20.08 -0.59
C GLN A 19 -1.85 -18.69 -1.23
N VAL A 20 -1.84 -17.67 -0.37
CA VAL A 20 -1.61 -16.31 -0.81
C VAL A 20 -0.24 -16.32 -1.49
N PRO A 21 -0.11 -15.79 -2.72
CA PRO A 21 1.17 -15.81 -3.43
C PRO A 21 2.26 -15.23 -2.52
N PRO A 22 3.43 -15.88 -2.38
CA PRO A 22 4.45 -15.50 -1.39
C PRO A 22 4.95 -14.05 -1.54
N PHE A 23 4.78 -13.47 -2.73
CA PHE A 23 5.12 -12.09 -3.03
C PHE A 23 4.12 -11.07 -2.48
N LYS A 24 2.83 -11.42 -2.32
CA LYS A 24 1.81 -10.49 -1.81
C LYS A 24 2.05 -10.15 -0.33
N SER A 25 2.41 -11.15 0.47
CA SER A 25 2.82 -10.96 1.87
C SER A 25 4.10 -10.13 1.98
N LEU A 26 5.05 -10.31 1.04
CA LEU A 26 6.28 -9.54 1.01
C LEU A 26 6.04 -8.06 0.68
N VAL A 27 5.16 -7.77 -0.29
CA VAL A 27 4.81 -6.40 -0.68
C VAL A 27 4.08 -5.68 0.47
N HIS A 28 3.13 -6.33 1.14
CA HIS A 28 2.47 -5.75 2.31
C HIS A 28 3.43 -5.53 3.48
N ALA A 29 4.36 -6.45 3.72
CA ALA A 29 5.38 -6.30 4.75
C ALA A 29 6.31 -5.11 4.46
N LEU A 30 6.73 -4.94 3.19
CA LEU A 30 7.53 -3.81 2.76
C LEU A 30 6.79 -2.47 2.93
N GLN A 31 5.51 -2.42 2.55
CA GLN A 31 4.67 -1.23 2.73
C GLN A 31 4.51 -0.87 4.21
N HIS A 32 4.25 -1.86 5.07
CA HIS A 32 4.17 -1.64 6.50
C HIS A 32 5.50 -1.15 7.09
N ALA A 33 6.61 -1.70 6.62
CA ALA A 33 7.95 -1.28 7.04
C ALA A 33 8.25 0.17 6.60
N SER A 34 7.74 0.60 5.44
CA SER A 34 7.89 1.97 4.94
C SER A 34 6.93 2.94 5.64
N HIS A 35 5.62 2.72 5.58
CA HIS A 35 4.62 3.54 6.27
C HIS A 35 3.25 2.83 6.33
N PRO A 36 2.59 2.74 7.50
CA PRO A 36 1.29 2.04 7.63
C PRO A 36 0.20 2.50 6.65
N LYS A 37 0.10 3.82 6.41
CA LYS A 37 -0.86 4.42 5.46
C LYS A 37 -0.63 4.10 3.98
N LEU A 38 0.52 3.54 3.61
CA LEU A 38 0.75 3.07 2.24
C LEU A 38 -0.09 1.84 1.91
N VAL A 39 -0.44 1.04 2.91
CA VAL A 39 -1.27 -0.15 2.72
C VAL A 39 -2.66 0.24 2.25
N GLU A 40 -3.28 1.21 2.93
CA GLU A 40 -4.62 1.75 2.60
C GLU A 40 -4.65 2.28 1.16
N LEU A 41 -3.63 3.03 0.76
CA LEU A 41 -3.54 3.60 -0.57
C LEU A 41 -3.28 2.55 -1.66
N MET A 42 -2.44 1.55 -1.39
CA MET A 42 -2.18 0.47 -2.36
C MET A 42 -3.40 -0.44 -2.55
N GLU A 43 -4.22 -0.63 -1.51
CA GLU A 43 -5.50 -1.32 -1.66
C GLU A 43 -6.47 -0.54 -2.55
N PHE A 44 -6.51 0.77 -2.38
CA PHE A 44 -7.27 1.66 -3.26
C PHE A 44 -6.77 1.58 -4.72
N ILE A 45 -5.46 1.74 -4.96
CA ILE A 45 -4.86 1.64 -6.31
C ILE A 45 -5.13 0.26 -6.93
N ARG A 46 -5.04 -0.83 -6.15
CA ARG A 46 -5.32 -2.18 -6.62
C ARG A 46 -6.79 -2.34 -7.06
N TYR A 47 -7.72 -1.76 -6.31
CA TYR A 47 -9.14 -1.76 -6.67
C TYR A 47 -9.41 -1.00 -7.98
N LEU A 48 -8.76 0.15 -8.17
CA LEU A 48 -8.85 0.91 -9.42
C LEU A 48 -8.37 0.12 -10.62
N ASN A 49 -7.20 -0.51 -10.51
CA ASN A 49 -6.62 -1.29 -11.60
C ASN A 49 -7.46 -2.52 -11.93
N ALA A 50 -8.02 -3.21 -10.93
CA ALA A 50 -8.85 -4.39 -11.14
C ALA A 50 -10.18 -4.07 -11.87
N ASN A 51 -10.79 -2.91 -11.59
CA ASN A 51 -12.02 -2.49 -12.26
C ASN A 51 -11.78 -1.95 -13.68
N ARG A 52 -10.57 -1.46 -13.98
CA ARG A 52 -10.18 -1.02 -15.32
C ARG A 52 -10.01 -2.18 -16.29
N ASP A 53 -9.43 -3.30 -15.84
CA ASP A 53 -9.22 -4.48 -16.68
C ASP A 53 -10.55 -5.13 -17.13
N THR A 54 -11.66 -4.86 -16.43
CA THR A 54 -13.00 -5.32 -16.81
C THR A 54 -13.73 -4.38 -17.76
N ASP A 55 -13.28 -3.14 -17.93
CA ASP A 55 -13.97 -2.11 -18.74
C ASP A 55 -13.37 -2.11 -20.16
N THR A 56 -13.83 -3.04 -21.00
CA THR A 56 -13.46 -3.21 -22.43
C THR A 56 -13.91 -2.07 -23.36
N ASN A 57 -13.84 -0.81 -22.91
CA ASN A 57 -14.16 0.37 -23.73
C ASN A 57 -12.88 1.17 -23.99
N ALA A 58 -12.33 0.99 -25.20
CA ALA A 58 -11.11 1.62 -25.69
C ALA A 58 -11.15 3.18 -25.73
N GLU A 59 -12.32 3.78 -25.50
CA GLU A 59 -12.52 5.24 -25.54
C GLU A 59 -12.20 5.95 -24.20
N LYS A 60 -11.99 5.22 -23.10
CA LYS A 60 -11.63 5.81 -21.79
C LYS A 60 -10.12 5.86 -21.50
N GLN A 61 -9.26 5.54 -22.47
CA GLN A 61 -7.81 5.43 -22.23
C GLN A 61 -7.10 6.76 -21.96
N ASP A 62 -7.71 7.91 -22.28
CA ASP A 62 -7.04 9.22 -22.16
C ASP A 62 -7.21 9.89 -20.78
N VAL A 63 -8.08 9.36 -19.91
CA VAL A 63 -8.27 9.90 -18.55
C VAL A 63 -7.46 9.04 -17.56
N LEU A 64 -6.32 9.56 -17.11
CA LEU A 64 -5.40 8.83 -16.23
C LEU A 64 -6.05 8.47 -14.87
N TYR A 65 -6.90 9.35 -14.33
CA TYR A 65 -7.69 9.15 -13.10
C TYR A 65 -9.07 9.80 -13.24
N GLU A 66 -10.11 9.09 -12.81
CA GLU A 66 -11.47 9.65 -12.76
C GLU A 66 -11.59 10.71 -11.64
N PRO A 67 -12.53 11.66 -11.71
CA PRO A 67 -12.72 12.67 -10.66
C PRO A 67 -12.93 12.05 -9.27
N GLU A 68 -13.68 10.94 -9.19
CA GLU A 68 -13.88 10.20 -7.93
C GLU A 68 -12.59 9.65 -7.34
N ASP A 69 -11.63 9.27 -8.19
CA ASP A 69 -10.33 8.74 -7.76
C ASP A 69 -9.46 9.86 -7.18
N MET A 70 -9.51 11.04 -7.80
CA MET A 70 -8.84 12.24 -7.31
C MET A 70 -9.41 12.72 -5.98
N GLU A 71 -10.74 12.65 -5.80
CA GLU A 71 -11.38 12.96 -4.51
C GLU A 71 -10.94 12.01 -3.41
N ARG A 72 -10.90 10.70 -3.70
CA ARG A 72 -10.41 9.69 -2.73
C ARG A 72 -8.94 9.88 -2.39
N TRP A 73 -8.10 10.18 -3.37
CA TRP A 73 -6.69 10.49 -3.15
C TRP A 73 -6.51 11.73 -2.28
N THR A 74 -7.28 12.78 -2.57
CA THR A 74 -7.26 14.04 -1.80
C THR A 74 -7.72 13.80 -0.37
N ALA A 75 -8.81 13.06 -0.16
CA ALA A 75 -9.29 12.69 1.16
C ALA A 75 -8.22 11.91 1.95
N TRP A 76 -7.55 10.94 1.32
CA TRP A 76 -6.44 10.22 1.93
C TRP A 76 -5.29 11.16 2.34
N ARG A 77 -4.87 12.09 1.47
CA ARG A 77 -3.87 13.11 1.80
C ARG A 77 -4.29 14.00 2.96
N GLU A 78 -5.56 14.38 3.05
CA GLU A 78 -6.06 15.14 4.20
C GLU A 78 -6.01 14.32 5.50
N THR A 79 -6.29 13.01 5.47
CA THR A 79 -6.13 12.17 6.66
C THR A 79 -4.70 12.13 7.18
N LEU A 80 -3.70 12.18 6.29
CA LEU A 80 -2.29 12.19 6.67
C LEU A 80 -1.90 13.43 7.47
N LYS A 81 -2.47 14.59 7.13
CA LYS A 81 -2.22 15.86 7.82
C LYS A 81 -2.81 15.91 9.24
N THR A 82 -3.79 15.05 9.53
CA THR A 82 -4.44 15.01 10.83
C THR A 82 -3.72 14.07 11.81
N ASN A 83 -3.61 14.48 13.08
CA ASN A 83 -3.09 13.67 14.19
C ASN A 83 -1.71 13.04 13.95
N ASP A 84 -0.82 13.73 13.23
CA ASP A 84 0.52 13.23 12.88
C ASP A 84 0.48 11.86 12.17
N SER A 85 -0.57 11.57 11.40
CA SER A 85 -0.74 10.28 10.72
C SER A 85 0.29 10.03 9.62
N TRP A 86 1.02 11.06 9.20
CA TRP A 86 2.21 10.99 8.33
C TRP A 86 3.46 10.46 9.05
N ARG A 87 3.44 10.40 10.38
CA ARG A 87 4.62 10.05 11.17
C ARG A 87 4.84 8.54 11.17
N SER A 88 6.03 8.17 10.72
CA SER A 88 6.54 6.80 10.79
C SER A 88 8.03 6.83 11.16
N SER A 89 8.61 5.68 11.48
CA SER A 89 10.04 5.59 11.80
C SER A 89 10.93 6.08 10.65
N PRO A 90 10.70 5.71 9.36
CA PRO A 90 11.51 6.23 8.26
C PRO A 90 11.39 7.75 8.07
N ILE A 91 10.17 8.29 8.20
CA ILE A 91 9.94 9.74 8.08
C ILE A 91 10.59 10.51 9.23
N THR A 92 10.48 10.01 10.46
CA THR A 92 11.13 10.62 11.63
C THR A 92 12.65 10.64 11.46
N ALA A 93 13.24 9.52 11.01
CA ALA A 93 14.67 9.46 10.74
C ALA A 93 15.12 10.45 9.64
N LEU A 94 14.31 10.66 8.60
CA LEU A 94 14.58 11.66 7.56
C LEU A 94 14.57 13.08 8.14
N ILE A 95 13.56 13.42 8.94
CA ILE A 95 13.46 14.73 9.61
C ILE A 95 14.65 14.95 10.56
N ASP A 96 15.01 13.94 11.35
CA ASP A 96 16.13 14.03 12.29
C ASP A 96 17.45 14.30 11.56
N VAL A 97 17.71 13.60 10.45
CA VAL A 97 18.90 13.81 9.62
C VAL A 97 18.89 15.19 8.98
N TYR A 98 17.74 15.63 8.46
CA TYR A 98 17.59 16.96 7.86
C TYR A 98 17.86 18.06 8.89
N ASN A 99 17.20 18.02 10.04
CA ASN A 99 17.36 19.02 11.11
C ASN A 99 18.81 19.08 11.59
N LYS A 100 19.44 17.92 11.79
CA LYS A 100 20.86 17.86 12.17
C LYS A 100 21.77 18.52 11.13
N GLN A 101 21.46 18.38 9.84
CA GLN A 101 22.25 19.01 8.78
C GLN A 101 21.95 20.52 8.69
N GLN A 102 20.70 20.92 8.89
CA GLN A 102 20.27 22.31 8.89
C GLN A 102 20.90 23.11 10.04
N ASP A 103 21.08 22.49 11.21
CA ASP A 103 21.79 23.07 12.34
C ASP A 103 23.26 23.39 12.01
N LEU A 104 23.87 22.63 11.09
CA LEU A 104 25.26 22.83 10.65
C LEU A 104 25.36 23.81 9.47
N ASP A 105 24.45 23.68 8.51
CA ASP A 105 24.37 24.52 7.31
C ASP A 105 22.90 24.89 7.04
N PRO A 106 22.47 26.10 7.43
CA PRO A 106 21.11 26.58 7.19
C PRO A 106 20.73 26.67 5.70
N ALA A 107 21.69 26.69 4.78
CA ALA A 107 21.46 26.71 3.33
C ALA A 107 21.39 25.30 2.71
N CYS A 108 21.46 24.25 3.53
CA CYS A 108 21.41 22.88 3.04
C CYS A 108 20.09 22.58 2.32
N SER A 109 20.17 21.73 1.31
CA SER A 109 19.02 21.25 0.55
C SER A 109 19.09 19.73 0.46
N VAL A 110 17.95 19.07 0.59
CA VAL A 110 17.85 17.60 0.54
C VAL A 110 16.99 17.18 -0.63
N ILE A 111 17.46 16.17 -1.35
CA ILE A 111 16.70 15.51 -2.42
C ILE A 111 16.41 14.09 -1.95
N VAL A 112 15.13 13.73 -1.88
CA VAL A 112 14.65 12.40 -1.49
C VAL A 112 14.24 11.63 -2.74
N PHE A 113 14.80 10.45 -2.93
CA PHE A 113 14.44 9.53 -4.01
C PHE A 113 13.81 8.27 -3.44
N ASP A 114 12.62 7.92 -3.94
CA ASP A 114 11.99 6.65 -3.63
C ASP A 114 11.25 6.12 -4.86
N LYS A 115 11.07 4.79 -4.95
CA LYS A 115 10.35 4.16 -6.06
C LYS A 115 8.84 4.31 -5.93
N SER A 116 8.34 4.57 -4.72
CA SER A 116 6.93 4.76 -4.43
C SER A 116 6.59 6.25 -4.42
N VAL A 117 5.87 6.70 -5.45
CA VAL A 117 5.30 8.06 -5.52
C VAL A 117 4.44 8.33 -4.28
N SER A 118 3.70 7.33 -3.83
CA SER A 118 2.89 7.38 -2.61
C SER A 118 3.68 7.63 -1.33
N PHE A 119 4.92 7.15 -1.24
CA PHE A 119 5.79 7.45 -0.11
C PHE A 119 6.31 8.89 -0.20
N LEU A 120 6.64 9.37 -1.40
CA LEU A 120 7.04 10.75 -1.62
C LEU A 120 5.94 11.75 -1.26
N ASP A 121 4.67 11.40 -1.46
CA ASP A 121 3.53 12.18 -0.98
C ASP A 121 3.52 12.35 0.54
N ILE A 122 3.85 11.28 1.27
CA ILE A 122 3.94 11.30 2.74
C ILE A 122 5.15 12.16 3.18
N VAL A 123 6.30 11.98 2.51
CA VAL A 123 7.49 12.81 2.75
C VAL A 123 7.16 14.28 2.52
N GLN A 124 6.50 14.62 1.42
CA GLN A 124 6.09 16.00 1.14
C GLN A 124 5.23 16.58 2.26
N ILE A 125 4.24 15.82 2.76
CA ILE A 125 3.36 16.25 3.84
C ILE A 125 4.14 16.44 5.15
N ALA A 126 5.12 15.59 5.43
CA ALA A 126 5.92 15.64 6.65
C ALA A 126 6.86 16.86 6.72
N PHE A 127 7.25 17.42 5.57
CA PHE A 127 8.11 18.61 5.46
C PHE A 127 7.32 19.89 5.13
N TRP A 128 5.99 19.86 5.24
CA TRP A 128 5.11 20.99 4.96
C TRP A 128 4.70 21.71 6.25
#